data_AF-A0A1G3Y609-F1
#
_entry.id   AF-A0A1G3Y609-F1
#
_cell.length_a   1.000
_cell.length_b   1.000
_cell.length_c   1.000
_cell.angle_alpha   90.00
_cell.angle_beta   90.00
_cell.angle_gamma   90.00
#
_symmetry.space_group_name_H-M   'P 1'
#
loop_
_entity.id
_entity.type
_entity.pdbx_description
1 polymer ?
#
loop_
_entity_poly.entity_id
_entity_poly.type
_entity_poly.pdbx_seq_one_letter_code
_entity_poly.pdbx_strand_id
1 'polypeptide(L)'
;MYNEAMTRLDDADLLSRSLETQSDSQSLLRILGFEVLLKCALVLCGQTPKKNHVYAKLWRGLPGYAQKEILAAAQNRMPGHADLTNLDRLFGWYQFVFERARYHFELYEKYSLEEQHELGSFWEELGAPIDEAVVQYHPNELTCLIDGLRIFIEARLYNTNAGPHY
;
A
#
# COMPACT_ATOMS: atom_id res chain seq x y z
N MET A 1 -12.56 -7.26 9.67
CA MET A 1 -11.50 -7.12 8.64
C MET A 1 -11.76 -5.92 7.74
N TYR A 2 -12.83 -5.90 6.92
CA TYR A 2 -13.10 -4.75 6.04
C TYR A 2 -13.18 -3.42 6.79
N ASN A 3 -14.04 -3.32 7.81
CA ASN A 3 -14.18 -2.10 8.62
C ASN A 3 -12.85 -1.69 9.31
N GLU A 4 -12.06 -2.65 9.78
CA GLU A 4 -10.74 -2.39 10.37
C GLU A 4 -9.78 -1.78 9.34
N ALA A 5 -9.77 -2.30 8.12
CA ALA A 5 -8.98 -1.72 7.04
C ALA A 5 -9.42 -0.28 6.74
N MET A 6 -10.74 -0.05 6.66
CA MET A 6 -11.29 1.29 6.40
C MET A 6 -10.92 2.28 7.50
N THR A 7 -11.04 1.91 8.78
CA THR A 7 -10.62 2.78 9.89
C THR A 7 -9.14 3.17 9.77
N ARG A 8 -8.25 2.23 9.39
CA ARG A 8 -6.82 2.56 9.20
C ARG A 8 -6.58 3.51 8.03
N LEU A 9 -7.36 3.38 6.97
CA LEU A 9 -7.29 4.28 5.81
C LEU A 9 -7.84 5.66 6.17
N ASP A 10 -8.92 5.73 6.94
CA ASP A 10 -9.49 6.98 7.45
C ASP A 10 -8.49 7.70 8.37
N ASP A 11 -7.84 6.97 9.28
CA ASP A 11 -6.77 7.52 10.14
C ASP A 11 -5.60 8.05 9.30
N ALA A 12 -5.21 7.33 8.24
CA ALA A 12 -4.17 7.78 7.33
C ALA A 12 -4.57 9.05 6.55
N ASP A 13 -5.84 9.16 6.14
CA ASP A 13 -6.40 10.34 5.49
C ASP A 13 -6.52 11.53 6.46
N LEU A 14 -6.76 11.29 7.74
CA LEU A 14 -6.75 12.34 8.77
C LEU A 14 -5.33 12.89 8.95
N LEU A 15 -4.32 12.02 9.03
CA LEU A 15 -2.93 12.42 9.12
C LEU A 15 -2.46 13.18 7.87
N SER A 16 -2.90 12.77 6.68
CA SER A 16 -2.51 13.41 5.41
C SER A 16 -3.00 14.84 5.26
N ARG A 17 -4.06 15.21 5.99
CA ARG A 17 -4.65 16.55 5.99
C ARG A 17 -4.02 17.47 7.04
N SER A 18 -3.14 16.94 7.89
CA SER A 18 -2.42 17.77 8.86
C SER A 18 -1.45 18.69 8.13
N LEU A 19 -1.57 20.00 8.36
CA LEU A 19 -0.61 21.00 7.88
C LEU A 19 0.77 20.83 8.53
N GLU A 20 0.83 20.17 9.69
CA GLU A 20 2.05 19.77 10.37
C GLU A 20 2.27 18.26 10.19
N THR A 21 2.72 17.86 9.01
CA THR A 21 3.18 16.48 8.78
C THR A 21 4.60 16.35 9.33
N GLN A 22 4.74 15.69 10.48
CA GLN A 22 6.03 15.53 11.17
C GLN A 22 6.64 14.12 11.00
N SER A 23 5.92 13.20 10.35
CA SER A 23 6.38 11.83 10.12
C SER A 23 5.67 11.15 8.96
N ASP A 24 6.18 9.99 8.55
CA ASP A 24 5.60 9.13 7.51
C ASP A 24 4.54 8.15 8.06
N SER A 25 3.97 8.45 9.22
CA SER A 25 2.97 7.58 9.88
C SER A 25 1.76 7.31 8.98
N GLN A 26 1.34 8.28 8.16
CA GLN A 26 0.27 8.10 7.18
C GLN A 26 0.55 6.94 6.21
N SER A 27 1.79 6.84 5.73
CA SER A 27 2.20 5.85 4.72
C SER A 27 2.15 4.45 5.33
N LEU A 28 2.60 4.31 6.58
CA LEU A 28 2.52 3.06 7.33
C LEU A 28 1.07 2.62 7.54
N LEU A 29 0.18 3.54 7.91
CA LEU A 29 -1.25 3.24 8.08
C LEU A 29 -1.92 2.86 6.76
N ARG A 30 -1.58 3.52 5.64
CA ARG A 30 -2.07 3.12 4.31
C ARG A 30 -1.62 1.72 3.92
N ILE A 31 -0.34 1.39 4.10
CA ILE A 31 0.19 0.05 3.80
C ILE A 31 -0.48 -1.01 4.68
N LEU A 32 -0.74 -0.69 5.95
CA LEU A 32 -1.44 -1.58 6.86
C LEU A 32 -2.91 -1.78 6.46
N GLY A 33 -3.61 -0.70 6.09
CA GLY A 33 -4.96 -0.79 5.52
C GLY A 33 -5.00 -1.66 4.27
N PHE A 34 -4.05 -1.46 3.36
CA PHE A 34 -3.85 -2.30 2.17
C PHE A 34 -3.64 -3.78 2.52
N GLU A 35 -2.80 -4.10 3.50
CA GLU A 35 -2.59 -5.48 3.96
C GLU A 35 -3.89 -6.14 4.43
N VAL A 36 -4.68 -5.43 5.25
CA VAL A 36 -5.93 -5.95 5.79
C VAL A 36 -6.95 -6.16 4.66
N LEU A 37 -7.00 -5.27 3.65
CA LEU A 37 -7.82 -5.46 2.46
C LEU A 37 -7.39 -6.69 1.64
N LEU A 38 -6.10 -6.90 1.41
CA LEU A 38 -5.60 -8.11 0.74
C LEU A 38 -6.05 -9.38 1.48
N LYS A 39 -5.90 -9.39 2.80
CA LYS A 39 -6.34 -10.52 3.63
C LYS A 39 -7.86 -10.70 3.58
N CYS A 40 -8.63 -9.62 3.53
CA CYS A 40 -10.09 -9.67 3.37
C CYS A 40 -10.48 -10.28 2.01
N ALA A 41 -9.83 -9.86 0.92
CA ALA A 41 -10.08 -10.40 -0.41
C ALA A 41 -9.76 -11.90 -0.48
N LEU A 42 -8.69 -12.37 0.17
CA LEU A 42 -8.37 -13.80 0.29
C LEU A 42 -9.50 -14.58 0.98
N VAL A 43 -9.98 -14.08 2.12
CA VAL A 43 -11.09 -14.72 2.87
C VAL A 43 -12.35 -14.82 2.01
N LEU A 44 -12.72 -13.75 1.29
CA LEU A 44 -13.88 -13.75 0.39
C LEU A 44 -13.72 -14.69 -0.81
N CYS A 45 -12.48 -15.02 -1.18
CA CYS A 45 -12.17 -16.04 -2.19
C CYS A 45 -12.08 -17.46 -1.62
N GLY A 46 -12.48 -17.68 -0.36
CA GLY A 46 -12.39 -18.97 0.31
C GLY A 46 -10.96 -19.40 0.67
N GLN A 47 -10.00 -18.47 0.69
CA GLN A 47 -8.61 -18.73 1.05
C GLN A 47 -8.32 -18.31 2.49
N THR A 48 -7.42 -19.02 3.16
CA THR A 48 -6.95 -18.66 4.50
C THR A 48 -5.70 -17.77 4.40
N PRO A 49 -5.76 -16.49 4.82
CA PRO A 49 -4.60 -15.63 4.78
C PRO A 49 -3.52 -16.12 5.75
N LYS A 50 -2.27 -16.14 5.30
CA LYS A 50 -1.12 -16.45 6.17
C LYS A 50 -0.90 -15.30 7.16
N LYS A 51 -0.37 -15.63 8.35
CA LYS A 51 -0.01 -14.65 9.39
C LYS A 51 1.28 -13.85 9.08
N ASN A 52 1.79 -13.89 7.85
CA ASN A 52 2.94 -13.09 7.45
C ASN A 52 2.50 -11.79 6.77
N HIS A 53 3.44 -10.87 6.62
CA HIS A 53 3.23 -9.55 6.04
C HIS A 53 3.70 -9.47 4.58
N VAL A 54 3.99 -10.62 3.94
CA VAL A 54 4.62 -10.65 2.62
C VAL A 54 3.59 -10.38 1.54
N TYR A 55 3.47 -9.12 1.12
CA TYR A 55 2.43 -8.65 0.20
C TYR A 55 2.37 -9.44 -1.11
N ALA A 56 3.52 -9.72 -1.74
CA ALA A 56 3.58 -10.52 -2.96
C ALA A 56 3.02 -11.94 -2.79
N LYS A 57 3.19 -12.55 -1.60
CA LYS A 57 2.62 -13.88 -1.31
C LYS A 57 1.11 -13.80 -1.06
N LEU A 58 0.64 -12.74 -0.40
CA LEU A 58 -0.80 -12.49 -0.22
C LEU A 58 -1.48 -12.27 -1.57
N TRP A 59 -0.91 -11.43 -2.43
CA TRP A 59 -1.42 -11.16 -3.78
C TRP A 59 -1.49 -12.43 -4.63
N ARG A 60 -0.40 -13.20 -4.71
CA ARG A 60 -0.37 -14.46 -5.47
C ARG A 60 -1.31 -15.54 -4.91
N GLY A 61 -1.73 -15.42 -3.65
CA GLY A 61 -2.74 -16.29 -3.06
C GLY A 61 -4.16 -16.02 -3.56
N LEU A 62 -4.42 -14.85 -4.16
CA LEU A 62 -5.72 -14.55 -4.76
C LEU A 62 -5.90 -15.38 -6.04
N PRO A 63 -7.10 -15.92 -6.30
CA PRO A 63 -7.41 -16.54 -7.58
C PRO A 63 -7.18 -15.58 -8.76
N GLY A 64 -6.83 -16.12 -9.92
CA GLY A 64 -6.52 -15.30 -11.10
C GLY A 64 -7.66 -14.37 -11.55
N TYR A 65 -8.93 -14.75 -11.34
CA TYR A 65 -10.07 -13.86 -11.62
C TYR A 65 -10.09 -12.65 -10.68
N ALA A 66 -9.77 -12.87 -9.39
CA ALA A 66 -9.78 -11.80 -8.39
C ALA A 66 -8.67 -10.79 -8.66
N GLN A 67 -7.46 -11.28 -8.96
CA GLN A 67 -6.35 -10.41 -9.36
C GLN A 67 -6.72 -9.55 -10.58
N LYS A 68 -7.36 -10.15 -11.60
CA LYS A 68 -7.80 -9.43 -12.80
C LYS A 68 -8.85 -8.36 -12.50
N GLU A 69 -9.89 -8.69 -11.73
CA GLU A 69 -10.94 -7.73 -11.34
C GLU A 69 -10.36 -6.57 -10.53
N ILE A 70 -9.53 -6.87 -9.53
CA ILE A 70 -8.89 -5.85 -8.68
C ILE A 70 -8.00 -4.93 -9.52
N LEU A 71 -7.17 -5.49 -10.42
CA LEU A 71 -6.29 -4.68 -11.26
C LEU A 71 -7.07 -3.84 -12.27
N ALA A 72 -8.13 -4.37 -12.86
CA ALA A 72 -8.97 -3.61 -13.77
C ALA A 72 -9.60 -2.40 -13.06
N ALA A 73 -10.10 -2.58 -11.84
CA ALA A 73 -10.61 -1.49 -11.03
C ALA A 73 -9.51 -0.49 -10.64
N ALA A 74 -8.35 -0.97 -10.20
CA ALA A 74 -7.20 -0.15 -9.82
C ALA A 74 -6.69 0.72 -10.97
N GLN A 75 -6.58 0.16 -12.19
CA GLN A 75 -6.12 0.89 -13.39
C GLN A 75 -7.07 2.02 -13.78
N ASN A 76 -8.37 1.86 -13.55
CA ASN A 76 -9.37 2.89 -13.84
C ASN A 76 -9.39 4.03 -12.82
N ARG A 77 -8.79 3.85 -11.64
CA ARG A 77 -8.86 4.84 -10.55
C ARG A 77 -8.09 6.13 -10.86
N MET A 78 -6.91 6.03 -11.45
CA MET A 78 -6.07 7.17 -11.88
C MET A 78 -5.30 6.84 -13.16
N PRO A 79 -5.97 6.82 -14.33
CA PRO A 79 -5.34 6.44 -15.60
C PRO A 79 -4.14 7.32 -15.93
N GLY A 80 -2.99 6.70 -16.22
CA GLY A 80 -1.75 7.40 -16.58
C GLY A 80 -0.96 8.00 -15.41
N HIS A 81 -1.44 7.88 -14.16
CA HIS A 81 -0.79 8.44 -12.97
C HIS A 81 -0.24 7.39 -12.00
N ALA A 82 -0.43 6.11 -12.29
CA ALA A 82 0.09 4.99 -11.51
C ALA A 82 0.61 3.89 -12.45
N ASP A 83 1.80 3.37 -12.17
CA ASP A 83 2.39 2.23 -12.89
C ASP A 83 2.16 0.92 -12.13
N LEU A 84 1.15 0.15 -12.56
CA LEU A 84 0.81 -1.15 -11.98
C LEU A 84 1.42 -2.32 -12.78
N THR A 85 2.38 -2.07 -13.68
CA THR A 85 2.95 -3.13 -14.54
C THR A 85 3.88 -4.08 -13.79
N ASN A 86 4.52 -3.62 -12.71
CA ASN A 86 5.44 -4.41 -11.91
C ASN A 86 5.04 -4.44 -10.43
N LEU A 87 3.99 -5.21 -10.13
CA LEU A 87 3.47 -5.34 -8.77
C LEU A 87 4.50 -5.93 -7.79
N ASP A 88 5.37 -6.84 -8.25
CA ASP A 88 6.38 -7.43 -7.39
C ASP A 88 7.39 -6.39 -6.88
N ARG A 89 7.77 -5.42 -7.74
CA ARG A 89 8.56 -4.26 -7.32
C ARG A 89 7.82 -3.41 -6.30
N LEU A 90 6.55 -3.07 -6.57
CA LEU A 90 5.74 -2.26 -5.65
C LEU A 90 5.59 -2.92 -4.28
N PHE A 91 5.28 -4.22 -4.26
CA PHE A 91 5.18 -5.01 -3.03
C PHE A 91 6.51 -5.10 -2.29
N GLY A 92 7.63 -5.16 -3.01
CA GLY A 92 8.97 -5.06 -2.41
C GLY A 92 9.18 -3.74 -1.68
N TRP A 93 8.80 -2.63 -2.31
CA TRP A 93 8.87 -1.31 -1.68
C TRP A 93 7.94 -1.14 -0.49
N TYR A 94 6.69 -1.60 -0.58
CA TYR A 94 5.77 -1.55 0.57
C TYR A 94 6.26 -2.40 1.73
N GLN A 95 6.88 -3.56 1.46
CA GLN A 95 7.53 -4.38 2.49
C GLN A 95 8.66 -3.61 3.14
N PHE A 96 9.54 -3.01 2.33
CA PHE A 96 10.68 -2.25 2.80
C PHE A 96 10.25 -1.06 3.66
N VAL A 97 9.22 -0.31 3.23
CA VAL A 97 8.67 0.81 4.01
C VAL A 97 8.12 0.33 5.33
N PHE A 98 7.33 -0.74 5.33
CA PHE A 98 6.71 -1.28 6.55
C PHE A 98 7.74 -1.85 7.53
N GLU A 99 8.83 -2.44 7.06
CA GLU A 99 9.84 -3.05 7.94
C GLU A 99 10.91 -2.06 8.38
N ARG A 100 11.44 -1.27 7.44
CA ARG A 100 12.69 -0.50 7.59
C ARG A 100 12.49 1.01 7.63
N ALA A 101 11.50 1.57 6.93
CA ALA A 101 11.28 3.02 6.93
C ALA A 101 10.47 3.53 8.14
N ARG A 102 10.10 2.64 9.08
CA ARG A 102 9.42 3.02 10.33
C ARG A 102 10.26 3.93 11.23
N TYR A 103 11.57 3.75 11.19
CA TYR A 103 12.52 4.42 12.05
C TYR A 103 13.64 5.00 11.20
N HIS A 104 13.54 6.29 10.88
CA HIS A 104 14.55 6.99 10.06
C HIS A 104 15.96 6.86 10.66
N PHE A 105 16.08 6.85 11.99
CA PHE A 105 17.36 6.67 12.65
C PHE A 105 17.99 5.27 12.39
N GLU A 106 17.19 4.22 12.15
CA GLU A 106 17.70 2.89 11.77
C GLU A 106 18.13 2.87 10.30
N LEU A 107 17.43 3.61 9.45
CA LEU A 107 17.76 3.73 8.02
C LEU A 107 19.13 4.41 7.82
N TYR A 108 19.43 5.39 8.67
CA TYR A 108 20.66 6.18 8.63
C TYR A 108 21.60 5.89 9.80
N GLU A 109 21.55 4.71 10.42
CA GLU A 109 22.32 4.36 11.63
C GLU A 109 23.83 4.62 11.49
N LYS A 110 24.37 4.55 10.27
CA LYS A 110 25.79 4.75 9.95
C LYS A 110 26.16 6.18 9.59
N TYR A 111 25.20 7.09 9.58
CA TYR A 111 25.38 8.48 9.19
C TYR A 111 25.12 9.39 10.39
N SER A 112 26.05 10.31 10.62
CA SER A 112 25.81 11.49 11.44
C SER A 112 24.72 12.37 10.83
N LEU A 113 24.16 13.30 11.63
CA LEU A 113 23.16 14.25 11.14
C LEU A 113 23.70 15.15 10.02
N GLU A 114 24.98 15.50 10.07
CA GLU A 114 25.66 16.30 9.03
C GLU A 114 25.74 15.52 7.72
N GLU A 115 26.21 14.26 7.76
CA GLU A 115 26.28 13.42 6.56
C GLU A 115 24.88 13.13 5.96
N GLN A 116 23.84 13.01 6.79
CA GLN A 116 22.46 12.89 6.31
C GLN A 116 22.01 14.16 5.56
N HIS A 117 22.38 15.33 6.06
CA HIS A 117 22.05 16.61 5.43
C HIS A 117 22.79 16.81 4.11
N GLU A 118 24.09 16.46 4.07
CA GLU A 118 24.89 16.49 2.84
C GLU A 118 24.35 15.53 1.79
N LEU A 119 23.98 14.30 2.20
CA LEU A 119 23.36 13.32 1.29
C LEU A 119 22.05 13.84 0.69
N GLY A 120 21.20 14.48 1.50
CA GLY A 120 19.96 15.09 1.04
C GLY A 120 20.20 16.22 0.05
N SER A 121 21.13 17.13 0.36
CA SER A 121 21.49 18.26 -0.50
C SER A 121 22.05 17.78 -1.84
N PHE A 122 22.93 16.78 -1.81
CA PHE A 122 23.49 16.18 -3.02
C PHE A 122 22.41 15.50 -3.88
N TRP A 123 21.45 14.80 -3.28
CA TRP A 123 20.33 14.22 -4.01
C TRP A 123 19.46 15.28 -4.69
N GLU A 124 19.21 16.42 -4.02
CA GLU A 124 18.52 17.57 -4.61
C GLU A 124 19.31 18.19 -5.77
N GLU A 125 20.63 18.34 -5.63
CA GLU A 125 21.53 18.84 -6.69
C GLU A 125 21.52 17.95 -7.95
N LEU A 126 21.37 16.63 -7.77
CA LEU A 126 21.19 15.67 -8.87
C LEU A 126 19.79 15.75 -9.52
N GLY A 127 18.91 16.61 -9.04
CA GLY A 127 17.55 16.78 -9.54
C GLY A 127 16.53 15.83 -8.92
N ALA A 128 16.83 15.30 -7.73
CA ALA A 128 15.96 14.39 -6.97
C ALA A 128 15.51 13.15 -7.77
N PRO A 129 16.45 12.35 -8.33
CA PRO A 129 16.10 11.15 -9.08
C PRO A 129 15.34 10.15 -8.19
N ILE A 130 14.08 9.87 -8.56
CA ILE A 130 13.15 9.06 -7.77
C ILE A 130 13.61 7.60 -7.67
N ASP A 131 14.22 7.07 -8.73
CA ASP A 131 14.71 5.70 -8.82
C ASP A 131 15.93 5.44 -7.94
N GLU A 132 16.66 6.49 -7.56
CA GLU A 132 17.81 6.43 -6.64
C GLU A 132 17.42 6.75 -5.18
N ALA A 133 16.17 7.11 -4.92
CA ALA A 133 15.71 7.42 -3.57
C ALA A 133 15.86 6.21 -2.63
N VAL A 134 16.38 6.46 -1.42
CA VAL A 134 16.57 5.43 -0.36
C VAL A 134 15.24 4.78 0.02
N VAL A 135 14.14 5.53 -0.05
CA VAL A 135 12.79 5.06 0.20
C VAL A 135 11.90 5.50 -0.96
N GLN A 136 11.20 4.54 -1.60
CA GLN A 136 10.21 4.83 -2.64
C GLN A 136 8.82 4.42 -2.15
N TYR A 137 7.94 5.39 -1.95
CA TYR A 137 6.62 5.18 -1.35
C TYR A 137 5.53 4.74 -2.34
N HIS A 138 5.67 5.05 -3.63
CA HIS A 138 4.67 4.74 -4.69
C HIS A 138 3.20 4.98 -4.25
N PRO A 139 2.85 6.21 -3.81
CA PRO A 139 1.57 6.50 -3.16
C PRO A 139 0.38 6.41 -4.12
N ASN A 140 0.57 6.71 -5.40
CA ASN A 140 -0.50 6.63 -6.40
C ASN A 140 -0.86 5.17 -6.69
N GLU A 141 0.15 4.33 -6.88
CA GLU A 141 -0.02 2.89 -7.08
C GLU A 141 -0.70 2.24 -5.89
N LEU A 142 -0.29 2.60 -4.67
CA LEU A 142 -0.89 2.09 -3.44
C LEU A 142 -2.37 2.49 -3.34
N THR A 143 -2.67 3.77 -3.63
CA THR A 143 -4.04 4.28 -3.69
C THR A 143 -4.90 3.53 -4.70
N CYS A 144 -4.40 3.30 -5.92
CA CYS A 144 -5.10 2.54 -6.94
C CYS A 144 -5.37 1.09 -6.50
N LEU A 145 -4.39 0.42 -5.91
CA LEU A 145 -4.53 -0.97 -5.42
C LEU A 145 -5.52 -1.08 -4.26
N ILE A 146 -5.51 -0.12 -3.33
CA ILE A 146 -6.50 -0.01 -2.24
C ILE A 146 -7.90 0.12 -2.82
N ASP A 147 -8.09 1.02 -3.78
CA ASP A 147 -9.40 1.26 -4.40
C ASP A 147 -9.91 0.01 -5.16
N GLY A 148 -9.04 -0.64 -5.94
CA GLY A 148 -9.38 -1.88 -6.62
C GLY A 148 -9.78 -3.01 -5.67
N LEU A 149 -9.08 -3.14 -4.52
CA LEU A 149 -9.45 -4.10 -3.48
C LEU A 149 -10.78 -3.76 -2.84
N ARG A 150 -11.04 -2.48 -2.54
CA ARG A 150 -12.30 -2.03 -1.95
C ARG A 150 -13.48 -2.38 -2.86
N ILE A 151 -13.41 -1.99 -4.14
CA ILE A 151 -14.45 -2.30 -5.13
C ILE A 151 -14.71 -3.80 -5.22
N PHE A 152 -13.64 -4.61 -5.29
CA PHE A 152 -13.74 -6.06 -5.33
C PHE A 152 -14.43 -6.66 -4.09
N ILE A 153 -14.09 -6.17 -2.90
CA ILE A 153 -14.62 -6.63 -1.62
C ILE A 153 -16.09 -6.20 -1.46
N GLU A 154 -16.38 -4.92 -1.69
CA GLU A 154 -17.72 -4.35 -1.56
C GLU A 154 -18.72 -5.11 -2.43
N ALA A 155 -18.40 -5.34 -3.71
CA ALA A 155 -19.26 -6.11 -4.62
C ALA A 155 -19.64 -7.50 -4.06
N ARG A 156 -18.72 -8.17 -3.35
CA ARG A 156 -18.95 -9.50 -2.76
C ARG A 156 -19.69 -9.44 -1.44
N LEU A 157 -19.43 -8.42 -0.62
CA LEU A 157 -20.19 -8.20 0.62
C LEU A 157 -21.66 -7.91 0.30
N TYR A 158 -21.95 -7.10 -0.72
CA TYR A 158 -23.32 -6.85 -1.17
C TYR A 158 -24.00 -8.13 -1.67
N ASN A 159 -23.33 -8.94 -2.49
CA ASN A 159 -23.89 -10.20 -2.99
C ASN A 159 -24.12 -11.24 -1.89
N THR A 160 -23.34 -11.20 -0.81
CA THR A 160 -23.52 -12.09 0.35
C THR A 160 -24.74 -11.69 1.20
N ASN A 161 -25.02 -10.39 1.29
CA ASN A 161 -26.17 -9.86 2.05
C ASN A 161 -27.51 -9.92 1.28
N ALA A 162 -27.47 -10.11 -0.03
CA ALA A 162 -28.67 -10.16 -0.86
C ALA A 162 -29.48 -11.47 -0.71
N GLY A 163 -28.89 -12.55 -0.16
CA GLY A 163 -29.55 -13.83 0.07
C GLY A 163 -30.05 -14.53 -1.22
N PRO A 164 -30.23 -15.86 -1.22
CA PRO A 164 -30.91 -16.51 -2.31
C PRO A 164 -32.41 -16.20 -2.20
N HIS A 165 -32.95 -15.45 -3.15
CA HIS A 165 -34.39 -15.46 -3.42
C HIS A 165 -34.75 -16.87 -3.92
N TYR A 166 -35.06 -17.78 -2.98
CA TYR A 166 -35.80 -19.00 -3.26
C TYR A 166 -37.30 -18.71 -3.25
#